data_AF-A0A960NY73-F1
#
_entry.id   AF-A0A960NY73-F1
#
_cell.length_a   1.000
_cell.length_b   1.000
_cell.length_c   1.000
_cell.angle_alpha   90.00
_cell.angle_beta   90.00
_cell.angle_gamma   90.00
#
_symmetry.space_group_name_H-M   'P 1'
#
loop_
_entity.id
_entity.type
_entity.pdbx_description
1 polymer ?
#
loop_
_entity_poly.entity_id
_entity_poly.type
_entity_poly.pdbx_seq_one_letter_code
_entity_poly.pdbx_strand_id
1 'polypeptide(L)'
;MTATAPDAQGGASTQYTFCRICESLCGLEVTVEDGAVTRIRPDDEHVATGGFACIKGVRQHEMYRSPDRLTHPMERVGDDWRRVSWDRANAEIGRRVRAIVDEHGPDAVAMYVGTAAGFGVLHPVFAQGFMDGLGSTSMYASATQ
;
A
#
# COMPACT_ATOMS: atom_id res chain seq x y z
N MET A 1 -21.71 -12.95 -7.42
CA MET A 1 -22.00 -11.61 -6.87
C MET A 1 -21.37 -10.61 -7.82
N THR A 2 -22.19 -10.08 -8.71
CA THR A 2 -21.79 -9.13 -9.76
C THR A 2 -21.32 -7.85 -9.10
N ALA A 3 -20.05 -7.48 -9.33
CA ALA A 3 -19.53 -6.18 -8.94
C ALA A 3 -20.28 -5.12 -9.75
N THR A 4 -21.12 -4.35 -9.07
CA THR A 4 -21.70 -3.12 -9.63
C THR A 4 -20.54 -2.18 -9.96
N ALA A 5 -20.41 -1.81 -11.23
CA ALA A 5 -19.50 -0.76 -11.64
C ALA A 5 -19.86 0.53 -10.86
N PRO A 6 -18.88 1.30 -10.35
CA PRO A 6 -19.21 2.57 -9.72
C PRO A 6 -19.85 3.46 -10.79
N ASP A 7 -21.05 3.94 -10.49
CA ASP A 7 -21.77 4.87 -11.34
C ASP A 7 -20.86 6.07 -11.65
N ALA A 8 -20.51 6.23 -12.92
CA ALA A 8 -19.84 7.43 -13.42
C ALA A 8 -20.86 8.59 -13.43
N GLN A 9 -21.11 9.17 -12.26
CA GLN A 9 -21.84 10.42 -12.11
C GLN A 9 -20.80 11.54 -12.10
N GLY A 10 -20.60 12.18 -13.26
CA GLY A 10 -19.61 13.24 -13.49
C GLY A 10 -19.93 14.50 -12.68
N GLY A 11 -19.51 14.52 -11.41
CA GLY A 11 -19.61 15.65 -10.50
C GLY A 11 -18.56 15.54 -9.38
N ALA A 12 -18.18 16.69 -8.81
CA ALA A 12 -17.27 16.74 -7.67
C ALA A 12 -17.95 16.16 -6.42
N SER A 13 -17.25 15.29 -5.69
CA SER A 13 -17.68 14.77 -4.39
C SER A 13 -16.62 15.01 -3.33
N THR A 14 -17.06 15.19 -2.08
CA THR A 14 -16.18 15.30 -0.92
C THR A 14 -16.18 13.98 -0.15
N GLN A 15 -15.00 13.49 0.20
CA GLN A 15 -14.78 12.29 0.99
C GLN A 15 -13.88 12.63 2.18
N TYR A 16 -14.17 12.05 3.35
CA TYR A 16 -13.34 12.21 4.54
C TYR A 16 -12.53 10.94 4.77
N THR A 17 -11.24 11.12 5.07
CA THR A 17 -10.28 10.05 5.33
C THR A 17 -9.18 10.58 6.24
N PHE A 18 -8.15 9.79 6.50
CA PHE A 18 -6.96 10.21 7.23
C PHE A 18 -5.67 9.96 6.43
N CYS A 19 -4.63 10.72 6.76
CA CYS A 19 -3.29 10.59 6.22
C CYS A 19 -2.60 9.33 6.78
N ARG A 20 -1.92 8.55 5.93
CA ARG A 20 -1.22 7.30 6.32
C ARG A 20 0.30 7.38 6.22
N ILE A 21 0.86 8.59 6.26
CA ILE A 21 2.30 8.81 6.11
C ILE A 21 3.05 8.64 7.44
N CYS A 22 2.43 9.02 8.56
CA CYS A 22 3.00 8.94 9.90
C CYS A 22 1.91 8.61 10.94
N GLU A 23 2.33 8.38 12.18
CA GLU A 23 1.51 8.04 13.35
C GLU A 23 0.50 9.12 13.74
N SER A 24 0.63 10.34 13.22
CA SER A 24 -0.29 11.45 13.53
C SER A 24 -1.68 11.27 12.93
N LEU A 25 -1.81 10.44 11.88
CA LEU A 25 -3.09 10.07 11.25
C LEU A 25 -4.03 11.26 11.00
N CYS A 26 -3.50 12.37 10.48
CA CYS A 26 -4.24 13.63 10.33
C CYS A 26 -5.52 13.45 9.51
N GLY A 27 -6.63 14.05 9.94
CA GLY A 27 -7.88 14.07 9.19
C GLY A 27 -7.76 14.87 7.90
N LEU A 28 -8.36 14.35 6.82
CA LEU A 28 -8.29 14.89 5.48
C LEU A 28 -9.69 14.97 4.85
N GLU A 29 -9.98 16.13 4.26
CA GLU A 29 -11.08 16.33 3.34
C GLU A 29 -10.56 16.20 1.90
N VAL A 30 -11.13 15.29 1.13
CA VAL A 30 -10.68 14.91 -0.22
C VAL A 30 -11.76 15.24 -1.24
N THR A 31 -11.43 16.10 -2.20
CA THR A 31 -12.27 16.35 -3.37
C THR A 31 -11.94 15.34 -4.46
N VAL A 32 -12.97 14.60 -4.91
CA VAL A 32 -12.90 13.62 -5.99
C VAL A 32 -13.76 14.10 -7.15
N GLU A 33 -13.16 14.26 -8.31
CA GLU A 33 -13.80 14.68 -9.56
C GLU A 33 -13.48 13.63 -10.63
N ASP A 34 -14.50 13.14 -11.33
CA ASP A 34 -14.36 12.14 -12.40
C ASP A 34 -13.52 10.92 -12.00
N GLY A 35 -13.71 10.45 -10.77
CA GLY A 35 -12.99 9.29 -10.21
C GLY A 35 -11.52 9.57 -9.81
N ALA A 36 -11.05 10.81 -9.92
CA ALA A 36 -9.71 11.21 -9.55
C ALA A 36 -9.71 12.16 -8.35
N VAL A 37 -8.73 12.00 -7.45
CA VAL A 37 -8.50 12.99 -6.39
C VAL A 37 -7.89 14.24 -7.01
N THR A 38 -8.57 15.38 -6.85
CA THR A 38 -8.13 16.68 -7.40
C THR A 38 -7.68 17.67 -6.33
N ARG A 39 -8.15 17.51 -5.08
CA ARG A 39 -7.70 18.33 -3.95
C ARG A 39 -7.73 17.55 -2.65
N ILE A 40 -6.74 17.79 -1.79
CA ILE A 40 -6.72 17.32 -0.40
C ILE A 40 -6.53 18.53 0.50
N ARG A 41 -7.29 18.60 1.59
CA ARG A 41 -7.28 19.67 2.59
C ARG A 41 -7.26 19.02 3.97
N PRO A 42 -6.78 19.72 5.01
CA PRO A 42 -7.05 19.29 6.37
C PRO A 42 -8.57 19.25 6.62
N ASP A 43 -9.00 18.30 7.45
CA ASP A 43 -10.36 18.28 7.99
C ASP A 43 -10.41 19.13 9.28
N ASP A 44 -11.12 20.25 9.22
CA ASP A 44 -11.28 21.21 10.33
C ASP A 44 -12.09 20.63 11.50
N GLU A 45 -12.93 19.63 11.24
CA GLU A 45 -13.75 18.96 12.26
C GLU A 45 -13.05 17.74 12.88
N HIS A 46 -11.86 17.36 12.38
CA HIS A 46 -11.15 16.18 12.86
C HIS A 46 -10.71 16.34 14.33
N VAL A 47 -11.28 15.51 15.20
CA VAL A 47 -11.15 15.61 16.67
C VAL A 47 -9.71 15.67 17.20
N ALA A 48 -8.77 15.00 16.53
CA ALA A 48 -7.39 14.90 17.00
C ALA A 48 -6.48 16.01 16.44
N THR A 49 -6.78 16.53 15.25
CA THR A 49 -5.89 17.46 14.53
C THR A 49 -6.48 18.85 14.32
N GLY A 50 -7.79 19.03 14.47
CA GLY A 50 -8.47 20.32 14.42
C GLY A 50 -8.06 21.19 13.23
N GLY A 51 -8.07 20.63 12.01
CA GLY A 51 -7.66 21.36 10.81
C GLY A 51 -6.15 21.37 10.52
N PHE A 52 -5.33 20.61 11.24
CA PHE A 52 -3.91 20.47 10.90
C PHE A 52 -3.63 19.26 9.98
N ALA A 53 -2.99 19.53 8.84
CA ALA A 53 -2.26 18.51 8.06
C ALA A 53 -1.04 19.14 7.38
N CYS A 54 0.11 18.44 7.38
CA CYS A 54 1.33 18.95 6.77
C CYS A 54 1.32 18.81 5.23
N ILE A 55 2.31 19.43 4.57
CA ILE A 55 2.44 19.44 3.10
C ILE A 55 2.48 18.03 2.50
N LYS A 56 3.06 17.05 3.21
CA LYS A 56 3.15 15.65 2.76
C LYS A 56 1.75 15.04 2.56
N GLY A 57 0.82 15.31 3.48
CA GLY A 57 -0.55 14.79 3.41
C GLY A 57 -1.38 15.49 2.33
N VAL A 58 -1.38 16.83 2.32
CA VAL A 58 -2.24 17.60 1.38
C VAL A 58 -1.77 17.50 -0.08
N ARG A 59 -0.51 17.09 -0.32
CA ARG A 59 0.04 16.84 -1.67
C ARG A 59 0.09 15.36 -2.04
N GLN A 60 -0.42 14.46 -1.20
CA GLN A 60 -0.30 13.01 -1.41
C GLN A 60 -0.87 12.54 -2.76
N HIS A 61 -1.93 13.18 -3.26
CA HIS A 61 -2.55 12.85 -4.55
C HIS A 61 -1.63 13.09 -5.75
N GLU A 62 -0.64 13.97 -5.64
CA GLU A 62 0.35 14.22 -6.71
C GLU A 62 1.29 13.03 -6.90
N MET A 63 1.61 12.31 -5.81
CA MET A 63 2.45 11.10 -5.88
C MET A 63 1.80 10.01 -6.74
N TYR A 64 0.47 9.93 -6.76
CA TYR A 64 -0.25 8.91 -7.55
C TYR A 64 -0.15 9.16 -9.06
N ARG A 65 0.16 10.39 -9.47
CA ARG A 65 0.34 10.83 -10.86
C ARG A 65 1.80 10.80 -11.30
N SER A 66 2.73 10.41 -10.43
CA SER A 66 4.15 10.32 -10.79
C SER A 66 4.34 9.35 -11.97
N PRO A 67 5.10 9.76 -13.02
CA PRO A 67 5.40 8.88 -14.15
C PRO A 67 6.28 7.68 -13.73
N ASP A 68 6.99 7.78 -12.61
CA ASP A 68 7.87 6.74 -12.08
C ASP A 68 7.11 5.68 -11.25
N ARG A 69 5.80 5.87 -11.04
CA ARG A 69 5.00 4.94 -10.25
C ARG A 69 4.91 3.59 -10.95
N LEU A 70 5.37 2.53 -10.27
CA LEU A 70 5.16 1.16 -10.71
C LEU A 70 3.67 0.80 -10.64
N THR A 71 3.07 0.56 -11.80
CA THR A 71 1.66 0.14 -11.95
C THR A 71 1.51 -1.29 -12.43
N HIS A 72 2.63 -1.95 -12.73
CA HIS A 72 2.68 -3.33 -13.21
C HIS A 72 3.81 -4.11 -12.54
N PRO A 73 3.64 -5.43 -12.34
CA PRO A 73 4.72 -6.31 -11.94
C PRO A 73 5.86 -6.31 -12.95
N MET A 74 7.09 -6.32 -12.45
CA MET A 74 8.31 -6.33 -13.26
C MET A 74 9.18 -7.53 -12.86
N GLU A 75 9.81 -8.15 -13.85
CA GLU A 75 10.76 -9.26 -13.70
C GLU A 75 12.14 -8.81 -14.20
N ARG A 76 13.19 -9.07 -13.42
CA ARG A 76 14.57 -8.82 -13.85
C ARG A 76 15.08 -9.99 -14.69
N VAL A 77 15.54 -9.72 -15.90
CA VAL A 77 16.10 -10.71 -16.85
C VAL A 77 17.48 -10.23 -17.27
N GLY A 78 18.53 -10.84 -16.72
CA GLY A 78 19.90 -10.30 -16.85
C GLY A 78 19.98 -8.96 -16.12
N ASP A 79 20.33 -7.91 -16.86
CA ASP A 79 20.42 -6.54 -16.32
C ASP A 79 19.17 -5.68 -16.61
N ASP A 80 18.21 -6.21 -17.36
CA ASP A 80 17.00 -5.49 -17.77
C ASP A 80 15.76 -5.84 -16.94
N TRP A 81 14.80 -4.93 -16.90
CA TRP A 81 13.47 -5.15 -16.31
C TRP A 81 12.40 -5.31 -17.39
N ARG A 82 11.56 -6.33 -17.26
CA ARG A 82 10.47 -6.62 -18.19
C ARG A 82 9.13 -6.71 -17.45
N ARG A 83 8.09 -6.13 -18.03
CA ARG A 83 6.73 -6.22 -17.49
C ARG A 83 6.22 -7.66 -17.58
N VAL A 84 5.55 -8.12 -16.53
CA VAL A 84 4.85 -9.43 -16.48
C VAL A 84 3.42 -9.28 -15.97
N SER A 85 2.59 -10.31 -16.15
CA SER A 85 1.25 -10.34 -15.57
C SER A 85 1.30 -10.64 -14.06
N TRP A 86 0.24 -10.26 -13.34
CA TRP A 86 0.08 -10.61 -11.94
C TRP A 86 0.06 -12.13 -11.73
N ASP A 87 -0.64 -12.88 -12.57
CA ASP A 87 -0.69 -14.35 -12.47
C ASP A 87 0.70 -14.97 -12.58
N ARG A 88 1.51 -14.50 -13.55
CA ARG A 88 2.89 -14.98 -13.72
C ARG A 88 3.76 -14.59 -12.53
N ALA A 89 3.69 -13.34 -12.07
CA ALA A 89 4.47 -12.87 -10.93
C ALA A 89 4.17 -13.70 -9.67
N ASN A 90 2.89 -13.88 -9.35
CA ASN A 90 2.46 -14.63 -8.17
C ASN A 90 2.81 -16.12 -8.27
N ALA A 91 2.62 -16.74 -9.44
CA ALA A 91 2.98 -18.14 -9.66
C ALA A 91 4.49 -18.37 -9.49
N GLU A 92 5.32 -17.48 -10.05
CA GLU A 92 6.78 -17.60 -10.00
C GLU A 92 7.32 -17.36 -8.58
N ILE A 93 6.86 -16.30 -7.91
CA ILE A 93 7.22 -16.00 -6.52
C ILE A 93 6.83 -17.18 -5.63
N GLY A 94 5.58 -17.66 -5.73
CA GLY A 94 5.11 -18.78 -4.94
C GLY A 94 5.91 -20.06 -5.19
N ARG A 95 6.28 -20.35 -6.44
CA ARG A 95 7.13 -21.51 -6.78
C ARG A 95 8.50 -21.42 -6.12
N ARG A 96 9.17 -20.26 -6.19
CA ARG A 96 10.50 -20.05 -5.61
C ARG A 96 10.47 -20.08 -4.08
N VAL A 97 9.49 -19.42 -3.48
CA VAL A 97 9.30 -19.41 -2.02
C VAL A 97 9.10 -20.83 -1.50
N ARG A 98 8.24 -21.64 -2.14
CA ARG A 98 8.07 -23.05 -1.75
C ARG A 98 9.36 -23.85 -1.84
N ALA A 99 10.09 -23.74 -2.96
CA ALA A 99 11.36 -24.45 -3.12
C ALA A 99 12.39 -24.07 -2.05
N ILE A 100 12.50 -22.78 -1.71
CA ILE A 100 13.39 -22.29 -0.65
C ILE A 100 13.00 -22.87 0.71
N VAL A 101 11.70 -22.87 1.03
CA VAL A 101 11.20 -23.41 2.31
C VAL A 101 11.41 -24.92 2.39
N ASP A 102 11.17 -25.65 1.29
CA ASP A 102 11.37 -27.10 1.22
C ASP A 102 12.85 -27.48 1.42
N GLU A 103 13.78 -26.67 0.91
CA GLU A 103 15.23 -26.93 0.99
C GLU A 103 15.87 -26.44 2.28
N HIS A 104 15.48 -25.27 2.78
CA HIS A 104 16.18 -24.56 3.85
C HIS A 104 15.33 -24.33 5.11
N GLY A 105 14.07 -24.75 5.10
CA GLY A 105 13.12 -24.48 6.16
C GLY A 105 12.49 -23.07 6.08
N PRO A 106 11.47 -22.81 6.90
CA PRO A 106 10.65 -21.62 6.77
C PRO A 106 11.38 -20.31 7.10
N ASP A 107 12.32 -20.33 8.06
CA ASP A 107 13.11 -19.15 8.44
C ASP A 107 14.12 -18.68 7.38
N ALA A 108 14.27 -19.41 6.26
CA ALA A 108 15.00 -18.93 5.10
C ALA A 108 14.27 -17.78 4.36
N VAL A 109 12.98 -17.57 4.65
CA VAL A 109 12.18 -16.45 4.16
C VAL A 109 11.95 -15.48 5.31
N ALA A 110 12.30 -14.21 5.08
CA ALA A 110 12.12 -13.14 6.05
C ALA A 110 11.22 -12.02 5.50
N MET A 111 10.53 -11.32 6.40
CA MET A 111 9.78 -10.12 6.08
C MET A 111 10.39 -8.90 6.75
N TYR A 112 10.57 -7.85 5.96
CA TYR A 112 10.95 -6.53 6.46
C TYR A 112 9.80 -5.54 6.30
N VAL A 113 9.26 -5.05 7.42
CA VAL A 113 8.17 -4.08 7.47
C VAL A 113 8.73 -2.67 7.60
N GLY A 114 8.61 -1.89 6.52
CA GLY A 114 9.02 -0.47 6.51
C GLY A 114 7.99 0.47 7.15
N THR A 115 8.44 1.67 7.50
CA THR A 115 7.67 2.68 8.25
C THR A 115 6.28 2.98 7.69
N ALA A 116 6.14 3.24 6.39
CA ALA A 116 4.83 3.57 5.80
C ALA A 116 3.83 2.40 5.83
N ALA A 117 4.34 1.16 5.88
CA ALA A 117 3.52 -0.03 5.90
C ALA A 117 2.87 -0.26 7.28
N GLY A 118 3.48 0.26 8.35
CA GLY A 118 2.95 0.17 9.72
C GLY A 118 1.67 0.98 9.97
N PHE A 119 1.39 2.02 9.15
CA PHE A 119 0.24 2.91 9.36
C PHE A 119 -1.02 2.51 8.59
N GLY A 120 -1.07 1.28 8.06
CA GLY A 120 -2.26 0.69 7.47
C GLY A 120 -2.69 -0.55 8.26
N VAL A 121 -3.99 -0.69 8.56
CA VAL A 121 -4.52 -1.83 9.33
C VAL A 121 -4.29 -3.17 8.63
N LEU A 122 -4.47 -3.21 7.31
CA LEU A 122 -4.42 -4.46 6.55
C LEU A 122 -3.01 -4.99 6.34
N HIS A 123 -2.00 -4.10 6.29
CA HIS A 123 -0.63 -4.53 6.05
C HIS A 123 -0.10 -5.51 7.12
N PRO A 124 -0.12 -5.21 8.43
CA PRO A 124 0.36 -6.15 9.45
C PRO A 124 -0.45 -7.45 9.45
N VAL A 125 -1.75 -7.41 9.16
CA VAL A 125 -2.58 -8.63 9.07
C VAL A 125 -2.12 -9.54 7.94
N PHE A 126 -1.92 -9.01 6.73
CA PHE A 126 -1.44 -9.82 5.59
C PHE A 126 0.01 -10.23 5.73
N ALA A 127 0.86 -9.34 6.25
CA ALA A 127 2.27 -9.61 6.54
C ALA A 127 2.41 -10.78 7.52
N GLN A 128 1.77 -10.68 8.69
CA GLN A 128 1.81 -11.72 9.72
C GLN A 128 1.16 -13.00 9.21
N GLY A 129 -0.02 -12.92 8.59
CA GLY A 129 -0.70 -14.11 8.07
C GLY A 129 0.09 -14.86 7.00
N PHE A 130 0.85 -14.16 6.16
CA PHE A 130 1.77 -14.79 5.21
C PHE A 130 2.92 -15.50 5.92
N MET A 131 3.55 -14.86 6.90
CA MET A 131 4.66 -15.45 7.65
C MET A 131 4.22 -16.64 8.50
N ASP A 132 3.08 -16.53 9.18
CA ASP A 132 2.45 -17.63 9.92
C ASP A 132 2.12 -18.81 8.99
N GLY A 133 1.59 -18.52 7.79
CA GLY A 133 1.27 -19.53 6.79
C GLY A 133 2.51 -20.24 6.24
N LEU A 134 3.67 -19.58 6.21
CA LEU A 134 4.95 -20.20 5.90
C LEU A 134 5.54 -20.96 7.10
N GLY A 135 5.16 -20.60 8.34
CA GLY A 135 5.80 -21.05 9.57
C GLY A 135 7.13 -20.34 9.87
N SER A 136 7.36 -19.16 9.27
CA SER A 136 8.58 -18.38 9.46
C SER A 136 8.43 -17.39 10.62
N THR A 137 9.46 -17.32 11.46
CA THR A 137 9.55 -16.38 12.59
C THR A 137 10.39 -15.14 12.27
N SER A 138 10.98 -15.10 11.08
CA SER A 138 11.92 -14.05 10.65
C SER A 138 11.21 -12.76 10.22
N MET A 139 10.76 -11.98 11.20
CA MET A 139 10.10 -10.69 11.00
C MET A 139 10.95 -9.54 11.56
N TYR A 140 11.21 -8.55 10.71
CA TYR A 140 12.06 -7.40 11.00
C TYR A 140 11.32 -6.10 10.66
N ALA A 141 11.64 -5.01 11.37
CA ALA A 141 11.06 -3.70 11.09
C ALA A 141 12.08 -2.58 11.32
N SER A 142 11.92 -1.45 10.61
CA SER A 142 12.62 -0.20 10.91
C SER A 142 12.04 0.56 12.10
N ALA A 143 11.00 0.03 12.74
CA ALA A 143 10.36 0.65 13.88
C ALA A 143 11.32 0.60 15.09
N THR A 144 12.10 1.66 15.27
CA THR A 144 12.87 1.92 16.48
C THR A 144 12.06 2.73 17.50
N GLN A 145 10.74 2.50 17.56
CA GLN A 145 9.90 3.14 18.58
C GLN A 145 10.00 2.42 19.92
#